data_AF-A0A1J6I4N0-F1
#
_entry.id   AF-A0A1J6I4N0-F1
#
_cell.length_a   1.000
_cell.length_b   1.000
_cell.length_c   1.000
_cell.angle_alpha   90.00
_cell.angle_beta   90.00
_cell.angle_gamma   90.00
#
_symmetry.space_group_name_H-M   'P 1'
#
loop_
_entity.id
_entity.type
_entity.pdbx_description
1 polymer ?
#
loop_
_entity_poly.entity_id
_entity_poly.type
_entity_poly.pdbx_seq_one_letter_code
_entity_poly.pdbx_strand_id
1 'polypeptide(L)'
;MSVGSSDSINSKKKCRCGFVAHHFTVTTPMNYGRRFYKCPLPKKQGRGYWEWDDVEFPPQAVIVISSQRRKLEAFEIERNRLMKKIADFEASAVIDVETITKLRERLDALEASVVEDNSKIVELRGKVFG
;
A
#
# COMPACT_ATOMS: atom_id res chain seq x y z
N MET A 1 7.18 -3.13 55.96
CA MET A 1 6.62 -4.37 55.39
C MET A 1 5.72 -3.96 54.24
N SER A 2 6.21 -4.07 52.99
CA SER A 2 5.46 -3.68 51.80
C SER A 2 4.69 -4.87 51.28
N VAL A 3 3.36 -4.83 51.37
CA VAL A 3 2.49 -5.84 50.78
C VAL A 3 2.36 -5.49 49.30
N GLY A 4 3.17 -6.13 48.46
CA GLY A 4 2.94 -6.16 47.02
C GLY A 4 1.68 -6.96 46.75
N SER A 5 0.57 -6.28 46.44
CA SER A 5 -0.63 -6.92 45.95
C SER A 5 -0.58 -6.97 44.43
N SER A 6 -0.01 -8.04 43.90
CA SER A 6 -0.11 -8.42 42.49
C SER A 6 -1.42 -9.19 42.26
N ASP A 7 -2.55 -8.59 42.59
CA ASP A 7 -3.87 -9.14 42.30
C ASP A 7 -4.64 -8.18 41.39
N SER A 8 -4.73 -8.50 40.09
CA SER A 8 -5.93 -8.15 39.29
C SER A 8 -5.95 -8.70 37.86
N ILE A 9 -5.04 -9.59 37.45
CA ILE A 9 -5.26 -10.31 36.19
C ILE A 9 -6.34 -11.36 36.44
N ASN A 10 -7.58 -10.99 36.08
CA ASN A 10 -8.77 -11.84 35.97
C ASN A 10 -9.71 -11.94 37.20
N SER A 11 -10.02 -10.82 37.86
CA SER A 11 -11.27 -10.72 38.59
C SER A 11 -12.43 -10.74 37.58
N LYS A 12 -13.05 -11.92 37.38
CA LYS A 12 -14.19 -12.13 36.47
C LYS A 12 -15.24 -11.03 36.70
N LYS A 13 -15.46 -10.14 35.71
CA LYS A 13 -16.44 -9.05 35.83
C LYS A 13 -17.82 -9.63 36.11
N LYS A 14 -18.50 -9.16 37.16
CA LYS A 14 -19.82 -9.67 37.57
C LYS A 14 -20.89 -8.63 37.32
N CYS A 15 -22.05 -9.07 36.82
CA CYS A 15 -23.25 -8.26 36.78
C CYS A 15 -23.83 -8.10 38.19
N ARG A 16 -24.61 -7.04 38.42
CA ARG A 16 -25.38 -6.83 39.66
C ARG A 16 -26.42 -7.92 39.95
N CYS A 17 -26.72 -8.81 39.00
CA CYS A 17 -27.53 -10.00 39.26
C CYS A 17 -26.72 -11.16 39.89
N GLY A 18 -25.42 -10.99 40.11
CA GLY A 18 -24.53 -11.98 40.72
C GLY A 18 -23.80 -12.89 39.72
N PHE A 19 -24.28 -12.97 38.48
CA PHE A 19 -23.67 -13.78 37.42
C PHE A 19 -22.44 -13.11 36.79
N VAL A 20 -21.49 -13.93 36.36
CA VAL A 20 -20.31 -13.49 35.60
C VAL A 20 -20.75 -12.97 34.24
N ALA A 21 -20.24 -11.79 33.87
CA ALA A 21 -20.50 -11.20 32.56
C ALA A 21 -19.77 -12.00 31.47
N HIS A 22 -20.44 -12.20 30.34
CA HIS A 22 -19.84 -12.84 29.17
C HIS A 22 -19.05 -11.81 28.36
N HIS A 23 -17.96 -12.28 27.76
CA HIS A 23 -17.08 -11.49 26.90
C HIS A 23 -17.40 -11.74 25.43
N PHE A 24 -17.65 -10.67 24.69
CA PHE A 24 -18.08 -10.72 23.30
C PHE A 24 -17.22 -9.80 22.44
N THR A 25 -17.06 -10.16 21.16
CA THR A 25 -16.47 -9.31 20.14
C THR A 25 -17.58 -8.77 19.24
N VAL A 26 -17.58 -7.47 18.98
CA VAL A 26 -18.53 -6.83 18.08
C VAL A 26 -18.21 -7.23 16.64
N THR A 27 -19.24 -7.68 15.93
CA THR A 27 -19.18 -8.03 14.50
C THR A 27 -19.85 -6.99 13.61
N THR A 28 -20.38 -5.91 14.18
CA THR A 28 -20.98 -4.82 13.38
C THR A 28 -19.88 -3.96 12.76
N PRO A 29 -20.04 -3.46 11.51
CA PRO A 29 -18.98 -2.72 10.82
C PRO A 29 -18.42 -1.52 11.59
N MET A 30 -19.28 -0.78 12.28
CA MET A 30 -18.90 0.45 13.00
C MET A 30 -17.91 0.22 14.15
N ASN A 31 -17.96 -0.94 14.80
CA ASN A 31 -17.12 -1.25 15.96
C ASN A 31 -16.46 -2.64 15.82
N TYR A 32 -16.23 -3.08 14.58
CA TYR A 32 -15.79 -4.44 14.29
C TYR A 32 -14.50 -4.78 15.05
N GLY A 33 -14.49 -5.93 15.73
CA GLY A 33 -13.34 -6.40 16.49
C GLY A 33 -13.22 -5.80 17.91
N ARG A 34 -13.97 -4.74 18.26
CA ARG A 34 -14.00 -4.21 19.63
C ARG A 34 -14.70 -5.18 20.55
N ARG A 35 -14.19 -5.36 21.77
CA ARG A 35 -14.72 -6.34 22.72
C ARG A 35 -15.46 -5.67 23.86
N PHE A 36 -16.45 -6.36 24.42
CA PHE A 36 -17.27 -5.85 25.52
C PHE A 36 -17.71 -6.99 26.45
N TYR A 37 -18.00 -6.63 27.69
CA TYR A 37 -18.68 -7.50 28.65
C TYR A 37 -20.16 -7.20 28.70
N LYS A 38 -21.01 -8.23 28.84
CA LYS A 38 -22.45 -8.07 29.03
C LYS A 38 -23.01 -9.12 29.97
N CYS A 39 -24.06 -8.75 30.71
CA CYS A 39 -24.85 -9.70 31.49
C CYS A 39 -25.32 -10.88 30.61
N PRO A 40 -25.13 -12.14 31.05
CA PRO A 40 -25.58 -13.31 30.29
C PRO A 40 -27.10 -13.47 30.32
N LEU A 41 -27.79 -12.90 31.32
CA LEU A 41 -29.23 -13.02 31.44
C LEU A 41 -29.96 -12.12 30.41
N PRO A 42 -31.13 -12.55 29.90
CA PRO A 42 -32.00 -11.71 29.08
C PRO A 42 -32.34 -10.40 29.78
N LYS A 43 -32.60 -9.32 29.02
CA LYS A 43 -32.87 -7.97 29.57
C LYS A 43 -33.96 -7.93 30.65
N LYS A 44 -34.97 -8.80 30.56
CA LYS A 44 -36.08 -8.90 31.54
C LYS A 44 -35.67 -9.51 32.88
N GLN A 45 -34.60 -10.31 32.93
CA GLN A 45 -34.13 -11.03 34.13
C GLN A 45 -32.78 -10.47 34.64
N GLY A 46 -31.99 -9.88 33.75
CA GLY A 46 -30.72 -9.24 34.07
C GLY A 46 -30.87 -7.81 34.55
N ARG A 47 -29.79 -7.27 35.12
CA ARG A 47 -29.68 -5.87 35.55
C ARG A 47 -29.04 -4.96 34.48
N GLY A 48 -29.03 -5.39 33.21
CA GLY A 48 -28.55 -4.59 32.09
C GLY A 48 -27.05 -4.26 32.06
N TYR A 49 -26.19 -5.00 32.78
CA TYR A 49 -24.75 -4.73 32.79
C TYR A 49 -24.13 -4.83 31.38
N TRP A 50 -23.35 -3.81 31.02
CA TRP A 50 -22.59 -3.71 29.78
C TRP A 50 -21.40 -2.77 29.98
N GLU A 51 -20.23 -3.12 29.45
CA GLU A 51 -19.00 -2.33 29.55
C GLU A 51 -18.04 -2.67 28.41
N TRP A 52 -17.32 -1.70 27.85
CA TRP A 52 -16.26 -1.97 26.88
C TRP A 52 -15.05 -2.68 27.54
N ASP A 53 -14.41 -3.57 26.79
CA ASP A 53 -13.12 -4.20 27.13
C ASP A 53 -11.99 -3.48 26.38
N ASP A 54 -11.84 -2.19 26.64
CA ASP A 54 -10.74 -1.39 26.10
C ASP A 54 -9.49 -1.62 26.96
N VAL A 55 -8.96 -2.85 26.94
CA VAL A 55 -7.70 -3.16 27.62
C VAL A 55 -6.59 -2.41 26.91
N GLU A 56 -5.84 -1.60 27.66
CA GLU A 56 -4.61 -1.01 27.16
C GLU A 56 -3.66 -2.13 26.73
N PHE A 57 -3.18 -2.06 25.49
CA PHE A 57 -2.21 -3.01 25.00
C PHE A 57 -0.98 -3.00 25.93
N PRO A 58 -0.41 -4.17 26.25
CA PRO A 58 0.83 -4.22 27.03
C PRO A 58 1.90 -3.32 26.39
N PRO A 59 2.78 -2.66 27.18
CA PRO A 59 3.76 -1.72 26.65
C PRO A 59 4.58 -2.26 25.47
N GLN A 60 4.92 -3.55 25.49
CA GLN A 60 5.61 -4.22 24.39
C GLN A 60 4.82 -4.22 23.08
N ALA A 61 3.51 -4.41 23.13
CA ALA A 61 2.64 -4.40 21.96
C ALA A 61 2.52 -2.97 21.39
N VAL A 62 2.41 -1.95 22.24
CA VAL A 62 2.38 -0.54 21.81
C VAL A 62 3.68 -0.15 21.09
N ILE A 63 4.84 -0.57 21.62
CA ILE A 63 6.15 -0.33 20.99
C ILE A 63 6.22 -1.00 19.62
N VAL A 64 5.80 -2.26 19.49
CA VAL A 64 5.80 -2.96 18.20
C VAL A 64 4.87 -2.27 17.21
N ILE A 65 3.62 -1.97 17.59
CA ILE A 65 2.63 -1.30 16.73
C ILE A 65 3.15 0.06 16.25
N SER A 66 3.69 0.87 17.15
CA SER A 66 4.25 2.18 16.79
C SER A 66 5.47 2.06 15.87
N SER A 67 6.35 1.09 16.10
CA SER A 67 7.50 0.83 15.22
C SER A 67 7.08 0.40 13.82
N GLN A 68 6.08 -0.47 13.71
CA GLN A 68 5.55 -0.97 12.44
C GLN A 68 4.85 0.15 11.67
N ARG A 69 4.06 0.98 12.36
CA ARG A 69 3.42 2.16 11.77
C ARG A 69 4.44 3.12 11.14
N ARG A 70 5.53 3.43 11.84
CA ARG A 70 6.61 4.27 11.27
C ARG A 70 7.26 3.63 10.03
N LYS A 71 7.45 2.31 10.04
CA LYS A 71 7.97 1.59 8.86
C LYS A 71 7.00 1.68 7.68
N LEU A 72 5.70 1.53 7.94
CA LEU A 72 4.67 1.65 6.92
C LEU A 72 4.68 3.05 6.29
N GLU A 73 4.68 4.09 7.11
CA GLU A 73 4.76 5.49 6.65
C GLU A 73 6.03 5.74 5.81
N ALA A 74 7.18 5.22 6.25
CA ALA A 74 8.42 5.33 5.49
C ALA A 74 8.36 4.60 4.14
N PHE A 75 7.77 3.40 4.10
CA PHE A 75 7.57 2.67 2.85
C PHE A 75 6.60 3.38 1.90
N GLU A 76 5.54 4.02 2.42
CA GLU A 76 4.62 4.80 1.60
C GLU A 76 5.29 6.03 0.97
N ILE A 77 6.16 6.72 1.73
CA ILE A 77 6.95 7.84 1.22
C ILE A 77 7.89 7.38 0.10
N GLU A 78 8.63 6.29 0.31
CA GLU A 78 9.56 5.79 -0.71
C GLU A 78 8.82 5.27 -1.94
N ARG A 79 7.69 4.58 -1.77
CA ARG A 79 6.81 4.19 -2.89
C ARG A 79 6.42 5.40 -3.72
N ASN A 80 5.95 6.48 -3.08
CA ASN A 80 5.55 7.69 -3.80
C ASN A 80 6.74 8.34 -4.53
N ARG A 81 7.93 8.32 -3.94
CA ARG A 81 9.16 8.80 -4.57
C ARG A 81 9.53 7.99 -5.81
N LEU A 82 9.46 6.66 -5.72
CA LEU A 82 9.74 5.76 -6.83
C LEU A 82 8.73 5.93 -7.96
N MET A 83 7.44 6.05 -7.63
CA MET A 83 6.40 6.32 -8.63
C MET A 83 6.65 7.61 -9.41
N LYS A 84 7.13 8.67 -8.74
CA LYS A 84 7.51 9.91 -9.43
C LYS A 84 8.67 9.68 -10.42
N LYS A 85 9.71 8.96 -10.00
CA LYS A 85 10.84 8.63 -10.89
C LYS A 85 10.42 7.80 -12.10
N ILE A 86 9.49 6.85 -11.91
CA ILE A 86 8.95 6.04 -13.01
C ILE A 86 8.25 6.94 -14.02
N ALA A 87 7.39 7.85 -13.57
CA ALA A 87 6.71 8.80 -14.46
C ALA A 87 7.69 9.70 -15.24
N ASP A 88 8.76 10.18 -14.58
CA ASP A 88 9.80 10.99 -15.22
C ASP A 88 10.54 10.17 -16.30
N PHE A 89 10.88 8.91 -16.01
CA PHE A 89 11.52 8.02 -16.99
C PHE A 89 10.61 7.65 -18.15
N GLU A 90 9.33 7.39 -17.90
CA GLU A 90 8.33 7.12 -18.94
C GLU A 90 8.19 8.32 -19.88
N ALA A 91 8.13 9.54 -19.34
CA ALA A 91 8.09 10.75 -20.15
C ALA A 91 9.33 10.91 -21.04
N SER A 92 10.53 10.63 -20.51
CA SER A 92 11.77 10.65 -21.29
C SER A 92 11.77 9.58 -22.39
N ALA A 93 11.35 8.36 -22.07
CA ALA A 93 11.33 7.25 -23.01
C ALA A 93 10.41 7.51 -24.21
N VAL A 94 9.27 8.20 -23.99
CA VAL A 94 8.37 8.61 -25.08
C VAL A 94 9.08 9.56 -26.06
N ILE A 95 9.81 10.54 -25.54
CA ILE A 95 10.58 11.51 -26.35
C ILE A 95 11.69 10.79 -27.14
N ASP A 96 12.39 9.85 -26.50
CA ASP A 96 13.44 9.07 -27.14
C ASP A 96 12.88 8.23 -28.29
N VAL A 97 11.74 7.56 -28.08
CA VAL A 97 11.06 6.77 -29.12
C VAL A 97 10.63 7.64 -30.30
N GLU A 98 10.06 8.82 -30.05
CA GLU A 98 9.69 9.76 -31.10
C GLU A 98 10.91 10.22 -31.90
N THR A 99 12.00 10.53 -31.22
CA THR A 99 13.27 10.95 -31.84
C THR A 99 13.87 9.84 -32.70
N ILE A 100 13.90 8.61 -32.18
CA ILE A 100 14.38 7.43 -32.92
C ILE A 100 13.54 7.22 -34.18
N THR A 101 12.23 7.37 -34.09
CA THR A 101 11.31 7.21 -35.23
C THR A 101 11.62 8.24 -36.32
N LYS A 102 11.76 9.52 -35.97
CA LYS A 102 12.13 10.59 -36.92
C LYS A 102 13.50 10.36 -37.55
N LEU A 103 14.48 9.87 -36.78
CA LEU A 103 15.80 9.55 -37.32
C LEU A 103 15.77 8.39 -38.32
N ARG A 104 14.93 7.38 -38.08
CA ARG A 104 14.73 6.27 -39.03
C ARG A 104 14.13 6.76 -40.35
N GLU A 105 13.09 7.59 -40.29
CA GLU A 105 12.49 8.17 -41.51
C GLU A 105 13.51 8.97 -42.33
N ARG A 106 14.38 9.74 -41.68
CA ARG A 106 15.45 10.48 -42.35
C ARG A 106 16.51 9.57 -42.94
N LEU A 107 16.81 8.44 -42.29
CA LEU A 107 17.75 7.46 -42.79
C LEU A 107 17.21 6.80 -44.07
N ASP A 108 15.94 6.39 -44.05
CA ASP A 108 15.27 5.78 -45.21
C ASP A 108 15.25 6.75 -46.41
N ALA A 109 14.96 8.04 -46.17
CA ALA A 109 14.99 9.07 -47.21
C ALA A 109 16.39 9.27 -47.80
N LEU A 110 17.43 9.25 -46.97
CA LEU A 110 18.81 9.41 -47.39
C LEU A 110 19.31 8.19 -48.17
N GLU A 111 18.89 6.99 -47.75
CA GLU A 111 19.17 5.74 -48.45
C GLU A 111 18.54 5.76 -49.85
N ALA A 112 17.28 6.21 -49.97
CA ALA A 112 16.61 6.38 -51.26
C ALA A 112 17.35 7.36 -52.19
N SER A 113 17.80 8.51 -51.68
CA SER A 113 18.56 9.47 -52.49
C SER A 113 19.91 8.91 -52.95
N VAL A 114 20.60 8.16 -52.09
CA VAL A 114 21.88 7.52 -52.45
C VAL A 114 21.69 6.48 -53.55
N VAL A 115 20.62 5.69 -53.49
CA VAL A 115 20.27 4.74 -54.55
C VAL A 115 20.01 5.46 -55.87
N GLU A 116 19.25 6.56 -55.84
CA GLU A 116 18.94 7.35 -57.04
C GLU A 116 20.20 7.96 -57.67
N ASP A 117 21.06 8.59 -56.86
CA ASP A 117 22.30 9.20 -57.32
C ASP A 117 23.26 8.15 -57.90
N ASN A 118 23.37 6.98 -57.26
CA ASN A 118 24.15 5.87 -57.80
C ASN A 118 23.63 5.39 -59.16
N SER A 119 22.30 5.31 -59.34
CA SER A 119 21.70 4.97 -60.64
C SER A 119 22.08 5.97 -61.73
N LYS A 120 22.02 7.28 -61.42
CA LYS A 120 22.42 8.35 -62.35
C LYS A 120 23.92 8.26 -62.71
N ILE A 121 24.78 7.97 -61.74
CA ILE A 121 26.22 7.79 -61.96
C ILE A 121 26.49 6.63 -62.92
N VAL A 122 25.80 5.49 -62.74
CA VAL A 122 25.93 4.32 -63.63
C VAL A 122 25.52 4.67 -65.06
N GLU A 123 24.40 5.36 -65.23
CA GLU A 123 23.92 5.79 -66.55
C GLU A 123 24.90 6.74 -67.25
N LEU A 124 25.40 7.74 -66.52
CA LEU A 124 26.40 8.69 -67.04
C LEU A 124 27.70 7.97 -67.45
N ARG A 125 28.18 7.01 -66.64
CA ARG A 125 29.34 6.20 -67.01
C ARG A 125 29.09 5.41 -68.30
N GLY A 126 27.91 4.81 -68.47
CA GLY A 126 27.55 4.11 -69.70
C GLY A 126 27.60 5.00 -70.94
N LYS A 127 27.21 6.28 -70.82
CA LYS A 127 27.26 7.26 -71.93
C LYS A 127 28.66 7.76 -72.24
N VAL A 128 29.56 7.80 -71.26
CA VAL A 128 30.93 8.33 -71.43
C VAL A 128 31.89 7.26 -71.97
N PHE A 129 31.69 6.00 -71.61
CA PHE A 129 32.60 4.89 -71.93
C PHE A 129 32.05 3.87 -72.93
N GLY A 130 30.83 4.08 -73.45
CA GLY A 130 30.14 3.22 -74.42
C GLY A 130 30.23 3.71 -75.86
#